data_AF-A0A1F2QVM0-F1
#
_entry.id   AF-A0A1F2QVM0-F1
#
_cell.length_a   1.000
_cell.length_b   1.000
_cell.length_c   1.000
_cell.angle_alpha   90.00
_cell.angle_beta   90.00
_cell.angle_gamma   90.00
#
_symmetry.space_group_name_H-M   'P 1'
#
loop_
_entity.id
_entity.type
_entity.pdbx_description
1 polymer ?
#
loop_
_entity_poly.entity_id
_entity_poly.type
_entity_poly.pdbx_seq_one_letter_code
_entity_poly.pdbx_strand_id
1 'polypeptide(L)'
;MELTEAHLRRLQSLLAAGFAPISFPLFPAQAAVEKYGFAALLQPVEAGRFQLAAQPGFLIEGNLAVLVEQGGEQWFVWKSRRVRATPKLLADLGRFREELERALEIAGIV
;
A
#
# COMPACT_ATOMS: atom_id res chain seq x y z
N MET A 1 0.34 -19.99 -5.60
CA MET A 1 -0.64 -19.48 -6.57
C MET A 1 0.13 -18.82 -7.70
N GLU A 2 -0.20 -19.17 -8.95
CA GLU A 2 0.40 -18.52 -10.13
C GLU A 2 -0.40 -17.25 -10.48
N LEU A 3 0.30 -16.18 -10.86
CA LEU A 3 -0.34 -14.94 -11.30
C LEU A 3 -0.96 -15.15 -12.70
N THR A 4 -2.25 -14.85 -12.83
CA THR A 4 -2.95 -14.92 -14.12
C THR A 4 -2.71 -13.67 -14.98
N GLU A 5 -3.02 -13.72 -16.28
CA GLU A 5 -2.91 -12.55 -17.16
C GLU A 5 -3.71 -11.34 -16.66
N ALA A 6 -4.87 -11.57 -16.04
CA ALA A 6 -5.68 -10.51 -15.44
C ALA A 6 -4.95 -9.84 -14.26
N HIS A 7 -4.22 -10.61 -13.45
CA HIS A 7 -3.37 -10.05 -12.41
C HIS A 7 -2.24 -9.20 -13.01
N LEU A 8 -1.59 -9.68 -14.08
CA LEU A 8 -0.52 -8.94 -14.74
C LEU A 8 -1.00 -7.61 -15.33
N ARG A 9 -2.20 -7.58 -15.94
CA ARG A 9 -2.80 -6.32 -16.44
C ARG A 9 -3.03 -5.30 -15.32
N ARG A 10 -3.52 -5.73 -14.16
CA ARG A 10 -3.70 -4.85 -13.00
C ARG A 10 -2.38 -4.32 -12.46
N LEU A 11 -1.33 -5.15 -12.42
CA LEU A 11 0.01 -4.70 -12.06
C LEU A 11 0.55 -3.67 -13.08
N GLN A 12 0.30 -3.86 -14.38
CA GLN A 12 0.67 -2.87 -15.39
C GLN A 12 -0.08 -1.54 -15.22
N SER A 13 -1.38 -1.57 -14.87
CA SER A 13 -2.14 -0.37 -14.54
C SER A 13 -1.54 0.39 -13.37
N LEU A 14 -1.02 -0.30 -12.35
CA LEU A 14 -0.32 0.32 -11.23
C LEU A 14 0.97 1.01 -11.68
N LEU A 15 1.78 0.36 -12.51
CA LEU A 15 2.99 0.96 -13.07
C LEU A 15 2.65 2.21 -13.91
N ALA A 16 1.62 2.15 -14.74
CA ALA A 16 1.15 3.27 -15.55
C ALA A 16 0.61 4.42 -14.68
N ALA A 17 0.00 4.11 -13.53
CA ALA A 17 -0.40 5.09 -12.53
C ALA A 17 0.78 5.63 -11.71
N GLY A 18 2.02 5.18 -11.93
CA GLY A 18 3.23 5.68 -11.28
C GLY A 18 3.52 5.04 -9.92
N PHE A 19 2.94 3.87 -9.63
CA PHE A 19 3.36 3.04 -8.51
C PHE A 19 4.63 2.27 -8.89
N ALA A 20 5.57 2.15 -7.95
CA ALA A 20 6.79 1.37 -8.13
C ALA A 20 6.69 0.02 -7.39
N PRO A 21 7.09 -1.10 -7.99
CA PRO A 21 7.12 -2.38 -7.29
C PRO A 21 8.27 -2.40 -6.29
N ILE A 22 7.98 -2.85 -5.07
CA ILE A 22 8.97 -3.05 -4.02
C ILE A 22 8.89 -4.48 -3.49
N SER A 23 9.86 -4.89 -2.69
CA SER A 23 9.87 -6.19 -2.04
C SER A 23 10.18 -6.01 -0.57
N PHE A 24 9.39 -6.64 0.29
CA PHE A 24 9.68 -6.71 1.71
C PHE A 24 10.37 -8.06 2.01
N PRO A 25 11.59 -8.06 2.57
CA PRO A 25 12.30 -9.30 2.89
C PRO A 25 11.51 -10.26 3.79
N LEU A 26 10.62 -9.71 4.63
CA LEU A 26 9.77 -10.49 5.55
C LEU A 26 8.50 -11.04 4.89
N PHE A 27 8.12 -10.55 3.71
CA PHE A 27 6.92 -10.96 2.98
C PHE A 27 7.26 -11.27 1.51
N PRO A 28 8.18 -12.21 1.22
CA PRO A 28 8.68 -12.46 -0.13
C PRO A 28 7.61 -13.00 -1.08
N ALA A 29 6.50 -13.53 -0.54
CA ALA A 29 5.40 -14.09 -1.33
C ALA A 29 4.31 -13.06 -1.71
N GLN A 30 4.40 -11.82 -1.22
CA GLN A 30 3.37 -10.79 -1.46
C GLN A 30 3.91 -9.74 -2.44
N ALA A 31 3.10 -9.41 -3.45
CA ALA A 31 3.39 -8.28 -4.31
C ALA A 31 3.25 -7.00 -3.47
N ALA A 32 4.17 -6.06 -3.62
CA ALA A 32 4.13 -4.80 -2.90
C ALA A 32 4.39 -3.65 -3.86
N VAL A 33 3.67 -2.55 -3.66
CA VAL A 33 3.84 -1.33 -4.44
C VAL A 33 4.02 -0.13 -3.53
N GLU A 34 4.81 0.83 -3.97
CA GLU A 34 5.01 2.10 -3.31
C GLU A 34 4.63 3.30 -4.19
N LYS A 35 4.24 4.39 -3.54
CA LYS A 35 4.09 5.72 -4.13
C LYS A 35 3.97 6.78 -3.03
N TYR A 36 4.48 7.98 -3.26
CA TYR A 36 4.44 9.09 -2.29
C TYR A 36 5.02 8.76 -0.89
N GLY A 37 5.92 7.77 -0.80
CA GLY A 37 6.46 7.28 0.47
C GLY A 37 5.52 6.34 1.23
N PHE A 38 4.39 5.94 0.65
CA PHE A 38 3.48 4.92 1.15
C PHE A 38 3.67 3.62 0.39
N ALA A 39 3.33 2.51 1.05
CA ALA A 39 3.30 1.21 0.43
C ALA A 39 2.03 0.43 0.76
N ALA A 40 1.67 -0.47 -0.14
CA ALA A 40 0.58 -1.43 0.01
C ALA A 40 1.07 -2.84 -0.31
N LEU A 41 0.59 -3.79 0.49
CA LEU A 41 0.76 -5.23 0.26
C LEU A 41 -0.45 -5.75 -0.48
N LEU A 42 -0.22 -6.39 -1.63
CA LEU A 42 -1.24 -6.93 -2.51
C LEU A 42 -1.22 -8.45 -2.45
N GLN A 43 -2.37 -9.04 -2.19
CA GLN A 43 -2.59 -10.46 -2.24
C GLN A 43 -3.44 -10.79 -3.48
N PRO A 44 -2.95 -11.62 -4.41
CA PRO A 44 -3.76 -12.09 -5.53
C PRO A 44 -4.92 -12.95 -4.99
N VAL A 45 -6.11 -12.76 -5.55
CA VAL A 45 -7.32 -13.51 -5.23
C VAL A 45 -7.95 -14.05 -6.52
N GLU A 46 -9.00 -14.86 -6.38
CA GLU A 46 -9.71 -15.44 -7.52
C GLU A 46 -10.23 -14.37 -8.51
N ALA A 47 -10.48 -14.81 -9.75
CA ALA A 47 -10.91 -13.96 -10.86
C ALA A 47 -9.91 -12.85 -11.25
N GLY A 48 -8.62 -13.03 -10.94
CA GLY A 48 -7.57 -12.11 -11.40
C GLY A 48 -7.47 -10.82 -10.60
N ARG A 49 -8.19 -10.69 -9.49
CA ARG A 49 -8.26 -9.48 -8.68
C ARG A 49 -7.16 -9.47 -7.63
N PHE A 50 -6.90 -8.30 -7.07
CA PHE A 50 -6.07 -8.16 -5.88
C PHE A 50 -6.94 -7.71 -4.71
N GLN A 51 -6.55 -8.11 -3.51
CA GLN A 51 -7.00 -7.48 -2.28
C GLN A 51 -5.79 -6.93 -1.52
N LEU A 52 -6.05 -5.99 -0.62
CA LEU A 52 -5.02 -5.56 0.31
C LEU A 52 -4.78 -6.66 1.35
N ALA A 53 -3.52 -7.07 1.50
CA ALA A 53 -3.12 -7.96 2.60
C ALA A 53 -3.08 -7.23 3.95
N ALA A 54 -2.86 -5.92 3.92
CA ALA A 54 -2.86 -5.03 5.08
C ALA A 54 -3.23 -3.60 4.65
N GLN A 55 -3.65 -2.78 5.61
CA GLN A 55 -3.85 -1.35 5.40
C GLN A 55 -2.57 -0.69 4.86
N PRO A 56 -2.67 0.25 3.90
CA PRO A 56 -1.50 0.96 3.40
C PRO A 56 -0.82 1.74 4.52
N GLY A 57 0.51 1.77 4.48
CA GLY A 57 1.35 2.32 5.52
C GLY A 57 2.45 3.20 4.96
N PHE A 58 3.01 4.05 5.80
CA PHE A 58 4.14 4.90 5.44
C PHE A 58 5.45 4.11 5.50
N LEU A 59 6.38 4.36 4.59
CA LEU A 59 7.67 3.70 4.58
C LEU A 59 8.65 4.43 5.52
N ILE A 60 9.04 3.75 6.60
CA ILE A 60 10.10 4.19 7.51
C ILE A 60 11.30 3.27 7.32
N GLU A 61 12.40 3.81 6.78
CA GLU A 61 13.63 3.04 6.55
C GLU A 61 13.36 1.73 5.76
N GLY A 62 12.47 1.79 4.76
CA GLY A 62 12.08 0.63 3.94
C GLY A 62 11.09 -0.35 4.60
N ASN A 63 10.55 -0.02 5.77
CA ASN A 63 9.57 -0.84 6.47
C ASN A 63 8.18 -0.21 6.45
N LEU A 64 7.14 -1.05 6.35
CA LEU A 64 5.76 -0.62 6.38
C LEU A 64 5.34 -0.22 7.81
N ALA A 65 5.11 1.07 8.03
CA ALA A 65 4.64 1.63 9.29
C ALA A 65 3.13 1.85 9.26
N VAL A 66 2.44 1.35 10.27
CA VAL A 66 0.98 1.43 10.38
C VAL A 66 0.54 2.76 11.00
N LEU A 67 -0.59 3.29 10.54
CA LEU A 67 -1.21 4.48 11.12
C LEU A 67 -1.92 4.09 12.42
N VAL A 68 -1.60 4.75 13.53
CA VAL A 68 -2.23 4.57 14.84
C VAL A 68 -2.59 5.92 15.44
N GLU A 69 -3.63 5.95 16.26
CA GLU A 69 -4.00 7.12 17.05
C GLU A 69 -3.50 6.93 18.50
N GLN A 70 -2.77 7.91 19.02
CA GLN A 70 -2.25 7.92 20.38
C GLN A 70 -2.34 9.33 20.96
N GLY A 71 -3.11 9.49 22.04
CA GLY A 71 -3.24 10.78 22.74
C GLY A 71 -3.86 11.90 21.89
N GLY A 72 -4.76 11.57 20.97
CA GLY A 72 -5.42 12.52 20.06
C GLY A 72 -4.55 12.94 18.86
N GLU A 73 -3.37 12.34 18.69
CA GLU A 73 -2.53 12.53 17.52
C GLU A 73 -2.37 11.23 16.73
N GLN A 74 -2.25 11.35 15.41
CA GLN A 74 -2.00 10.22 14.53
C GLN A 74 -0.50 10.07 14.24
N TRP A 75 -0.03 8.82 14.23
CA TRP A 75 1.37 8.46 14.06
C TRP A 75 1.50 7.26 13.13
N PHE A 76 2.49 7.30 12.24
CA PHE A 76 2.97 6.11 11.55
C PHE A 76 4.01 5.43 12.42
N VAL A 77 3.78 4.17 12.80
CA VAL A 77 4.61 3.44 13.76
C VAL A 77 5.12 2.14 13.17
N TRP A 78 6.42 1.90 13.34
CA TRP A 78 7.07 0.62 13.10
C TRP A 78 8.06 0.34 14.22
N LYS A 79 7.82 -0.73 15.00
CA LYS A 79 8.61 -1.07 16.20
C LYS A 79 8.81 0.16 17.11
N SER A 80 10.04 0.58 17.36
CA SER A 80 10.38 1.76 18.18
C SER A 80 10.43 3.07 17.38
N ARG A 81 10.30 3.01 16.05
CA ARG A 81 10.28 4.20 15.17
C ARG A 81 8.87 4.70 15.00
N ARG A 82 8.72 6.03 15.00
CA ARG A 82 7.46 6.68 14.69
C ARG A 82 7.67 8.00 13.96
N VAL A 83 6.75 8.31 13.06
CA VAL A 83 6.66 9.58 12.33
C VAL A 83 5.27 10.15 12.58
N ARG A 84 5.18 11.43 12.93
CA ARG A 84 3.89 12.09 13.12
C ARG A 84 3.14 12.13 11.79
N ALA A 85 1.87 11.71 11.79
CA ALA A 85 1.02 11.81 10.60
C ALA A 85 0.56 13.26 10.44
N THR A 86 1.39 14.07 9.79
CA THR A 86 1.06 15.47 9.50
C THR A 86 -0.14 15.55 8.54
N PRO A 87 -0.86 16.69 8.50
CA PRO A 87 -1.96 16.87 7.55
C PRO A 87 -1.57 16.60 6.09
N LYS A 88 -0.32 16.94 5.71
CA LYS A 88 0.23 16.63 4.39
C LYS A 88 0.33 15.12 4.16
N LEU A 89 0.91 14.38 5.12
CA LEU A 89 1.04 12.92 5.00
C LEU A 89 -0.33 12.23 4.98
N LEU A 90 -1.31 12.74 5.72
CA LEU A 90 -2.67 12.21 5.68
C LEU A 90 -3.35 12.46 4.33
N ALA A 91 -3.15 13.65 3.74
CA ALA A 91 -3.64 13.95 2.39
C ALA A 91 -2.97 13.07 1.33
N ASP A 92 -1.64 12.87 1.42
CA ASP A 92 -0.89 11.99 0.53
C ASP A 92 -1.33 10.52 0.67
N LEU A 93 -1.63 10.06 1.90
CA LEU A 93 -2.20 8.74 2.15
C LEU A 93 -3.60 8.59 1.52
N GLY A 94 -4.47 9.59 1.65
CA GLY A 94 -5.78 9.58 1.01
C GLY A 94 -5.67 9.48 -0.51
N ARG A 95 -4.82 10.32 -1.11
CA ARG A 95 -4.52 10.27 -2.55
C ARG A 95 -3.95 8.92 -2.98
N PHE A 96 -3.03 8.36 -2.21
CA PHE A 96 -2.47 7.04 -2.46
C PHE A 96 -3.57 5.97 -2.51
N ARG A 97 -4.50 5.97 -1.55
CA ARG A 97 -5.62 5.01 -1.48
C ARG A 97 -6.54 5.14 -2.68
N GLU A 98 -6.95 6.35 -3.02
CA GLU A 98 -7.84 6.60 -4.16
C GLU A 98 -7.21 6.17 -5.50
N GLU A 99 -5.93 6.49 -5.71
CA GLU A 99 -5.22 6.09 -6.93
C GLU A 99 -5.03 4.56 -7.00
N LEU A 100 -4.79 3.92 -5.85
CA LEU A 100 -4.62 2.47 -5.74
C LEU A 100 -5.94 1.73 -6.04
N GLU A 101 -7.05 2.19 -5.47
CA GLU A 101 -8.39 1.66 -5.74
C GLU A 101 -8.75 1.72 -7.22
N ARG A 102 -8.52 2.88 -7.84
CA ARG A 102 -8.80 3.09 -9.27
C ARG A 102 -7.94 2.18 -10.15
N ALA A 103 -6.65 2.04 -9.84
CA ALA A 103 -5.73 1.22 -10.63
C ALA A 103 -6.01 -0.29 -10.51
N LEU A 104 -6.47 -0.73 -9.33
CA LEU A 104 -6.81 -2.14 -9.06
C LEU A 104 -8.27 -2.50 -9.36
N GLU A 105 -9.12 -1.50 -9.60
CA GLU A 105 -10.58 -1.63 -9.74
C GLU A 105 -11.23 -2.28 -8.50
N ILE A 106 -10.76 -1.90 -7.32
CA ILE A 106 -11.27 -2.37 -6.02
C ILE A 106 -11.99 -1.24 -5.30
N ALA A 107 -13.01 -1.59 -4.51
CA ALA A 107 -13.77 -0.63 -3.71
C ALA A 107 -13.46 -0.81 -2.21
N GLY A 108 -13.29 0.29 -1.46
CA GLY A 108 -13.38 0.30 0.00
C GLY A 108 -12.06 0.21 0.78
N ILE A 109 -10.97 0.79 0.27
CA ILE A 109 -9.76 1.12 1.02
C ILE A 109 -9.95 2.42 1.84
N VAL A 110 -10.99 3.20 1.56
CA VAL A 110 -11.37 4.42 2.30
C VAL A 110 -12.20 4.09 3.55
#